data_AF-A0A1V9XCI6-F1
#
_entry.id   AF-A0A1V9XCI6-F1
#
_cell.length_a   1.000
_cell.length_b   1.000
_cell.length_c   1.000
_cell.angle_alpha   90.00
_cell.angle_beta   90.00
_cell.angle_gamma   90.00
#
_symmetry.space_group_name_H-M   'P 1'
#
loop_
_entity.id
_entity.type
_entity.pdbx_description
1 polymer ?
#
loop_
_entity_poly.entity_id
_entity_poly.type
_entity_poly.pdbx_seq_one_letter_code
_entity_poly.pdbx_strand_id
1 'polypeptide(L)'
;MTARALAAPSRAVQWTNSFHMSMIAQRSKCDVRRNSQQRDSRRRVTYVQGQAGTKFKREYFYMVDHQGMLFLDDARMKNFTSCFKEHKFLHFFFTRVRLNNTGFYQDVFPYVSPCGVEMNYIRCDDVPIVFTQLLPEENVLLHNHAGTKLQVRNFHIRLTPT
;
A
#
# COMPACT_ATOMS: atom_id res chain seq x y z
N MET A 1 -39.48 -0.09 -26.33
CA MET A 1 -38.14 0.47 -26.64
C MET A 1 -38.14 1.96 -26.36
N THR A 2 -37.55 2.41 -25.26
CA THR A 2 -36.79 3.67 -25.12
C THR A 2 -36.31 3.80 -23.68
N ALA A 3 -35.00 3.67 -23.48
CA ALA A 3 -34.34 3.94 -22.22
C ALA A 3 -34.03 5.45 -22.11
N ARG A 4 -34.08 6.02 -20.91
CA ARG A 4 -33.20 7.13 -20.54
C ARG A 4 -33.04 7.27 -19.04
N ALA A 5 -31.79 7.45 -18.64
CA ALA A 5 -31.26 7.41 -17.29
C ALA A 5 -31.59 8.67 -16.48
N LEU A 6 -31.79 8.50 -15.17
CA LEU A 6 -31.85 9.59 -14.20
C LEU A 6 -30.48 9.74 -13.52
N ALA A 7 -30.00 10.98 -13.53
CA ALA A 7 -28.72 11.40 -12.96
C ALA A 7 -28.75 11.42 -11.43
N ALA A 8 -27.65 11.04 -10.80
CA ALA A 8 -27.40 11.22 -9.38
C ALA A 8 -26.50 12.45 -9.14
N PRO A 9 -26.70 13.19 -8.04
CA PRO A 9 -25.56 13.85 -7.41
C PRO A 9 -25.50 13.66 -5.88
N SER A 10 -24.31 13.23 -5.45
CA SER A 10 -23.48 13.87 -4.41
C SER A 10 -24.05 14.03 -2.98
N ARG A 11 -23.47 13.31 -2.01
CA ARG A 11 -22.46 13.83 -1.05
C ARG A 11 -22.45 13.04 0.27
N ALA A 12 -21.22 12.72 0.68
CA ALA A 12 -20.66 12.65 2.04
C ALA A 12 -21.43 11.86 3.13
N VAL A 13 -20.96 10.63 3.39
CA VAL A 13 -21.26 9.84 4.59
C VAL A 13 -20.38 10.31 5.75
N GLN A 14 -21.02 10.65 6.88
CA GLN A 14 -20.37 10.90 8.16
C GLN A 14 -20.24 9.58 8.95
N TRP A 15 -19.11 9.39 9.62
CA TRP A 15 -18.77 8.20 10.41
C TRP A 15 -18.96 8.51 11.90
N THR A 16 -19.68 7.64 12.63
CA THR A 16 -19.62 7.60 14.10
C THR A 16 -19.25 6.19 14.53
N ASN A 17 -18.10 6.07 15.19
CA ASN A 17 -17.45 4.79 15.55
C ASN A 17 -17.80 4.34 16.98
N SER A 18 -17.85 3.03 17.16
CA SER A 18 -17.43 2.36 18.40
C SER A 18 -16.84 1.01 18.03
N PHE A 19 -15.52 0.99 17.80
CA PHE A 19 -14.54 -0.10 18.02
C PHE A 19 -13.18 0.43 17.52
N HIS A 20 -12.18 0.41 18.40
CA HIS A 20 -10.93 1.15 18.27
C HIS A 20 -9.95 0.42 17.32
N MET A 21 -10.07 0.70 16.01
CA MET A 21 -9.06 0.45 14.97
C MET A 21 -8.57 1.81 14.49
N SER A 22 -7.51 2.35 15.11
CA SER A 22 -6.91 3.62 14.70
C SER A 22 -5.97 3.45 13.52
N MET A 23 -6.53 3.23 12.34
CA MET A 23 -5.97 3.72 11.08
C MET A 23 -7.13 4.15 10.18
N ILE A 24 -7.73 5.28 10.55
CA ILE A 24 -8.62 6.00 9.66
C ILE A 24 -7.74 6.51 8.52
N ALA A 25 -7.88 5.89 7.34
CA ALA A 25 -7.40 6.43 6.09
C ALA A 25 -7.94 7.86 5.95
N GLN A 26 -7.08 8.85 6.18
CA GLN A 26 -7.40 10.23 5.84
C GLN A 26 -7.45 10.29 4.31
N ARG A 27 -8.67 10.26 3.78
CA ARG A 27 -8.97 10.53 2.37
C ARG A 27 -8.43 11.91 2.01
N SER A 28 -7.22 11.95 1.49
CA SER A 28 -6.80 13.05 0.61
C SER A 28 -7.62 12.92 -0.67
N LYS A 29 -8.35 13.99 -1.03
CA LYS A 29 -9.12 14.06 -2.26
C LYS A 29 -8.15 13.97 -3.45
N CYS A 30 -8.02 12.78 -4.03
CA CYS A 30 -7.37 12.60 -5.31
C CYS A 30 -8.41 12.83 -6.41
N ASP A 31 -8.43 14.05 -6.94
CA ASP A 31 -9.22 14.46 -8.10
C ASP A 31 -8.71 13.71 -9.35
N VAL A 32 -9.62 13.01 -10.02
CA VAL A 32 -9.35 12.22 -11.23
C VAL A 32 -9.26 13.19 -12.40
N ARG A 33 -8.03 13.62 -12.74
CA ARG A 33 -7.73 14.12 -14.09
C ARG A 33 -6.41 13.55 -14.59
N ARG A 34 -6.53 12.63 -15.55
CA ARG A 34 -5.44 12.18 -16.42
C ARG A 34 -4.85 13.38 -17.15
N ASN A 35 -3.58 13.67 -16.91
CA ASN A 35 -2.69 14.18 -17.94
C ASN A 35 -1.24 13.77 -17.63
N SER A 36 -0.64 13.02 -18.55
CA SER A 36 0.78 12.71 -18.56
C SER A 36 1.59 14.00 -18.48
N GLN A 37 2.62 14.04 -17.62
CA GLN A 37 3.49 15.18 -17.30
C GLN A 37 3.05 16.07 -16.11
N GLN A 38 2.80 15.47 -14.94
CA GLN A 38 2.81 16.25 -13.71
C GLN A 38 4.24 16.23 -13.13
N ARG A 39 4.99 17.31 -13.42
CA ARG A 39 6.29 17.58 -12.81
C ARG A 39 6.11 17.65 -11.30
N ASP A 40 6.61 16.60 -10.67
CA ASP A 40 6.49 16.32 -9.26
C ASP A 40 7.32 17.33 -8.46
N SER A 41 6.67 18.35 -7.91
CA SER A 41 7.23 19.21 -6.87
C SER A 41 7.25 18.50 -5.51
N ARG A 42 7.60 17.20 -5.48
CA ARG A 42 7.95 16.49 -4.26
C ARG A 42 9.26 17.07 -3.77
N ARG A 43 9.30 17.49 -2.51
CA ARG A 43 10.54 17.74 -1.77
C ARG A 43 11.53 16.64 -2.16
N ARG A 44 12.67 16.99 -2.76
CA ARG A 44 13.72 16.03 -3.13
C ARG A 44 14.29 15.47 -1.83
N VAL A 45 13.63 14.45 -1.30
CA VAL A 45 14.20 13.63 -0.24
C VAL A 45 15.34 12.86 -0.88
N THR A 46 16.56 13.20 -0.48
CA THR A 46 17.76 12.48 -0.89
C THR A 46 17.95 11.29 0.04
N TYR A 47 18.05 10.10 -0.56
CA TYR A 47 18.39 8.86 0.13
C TYR A 47 19.28 8.01 -0.78
N VAL A 48 20.01 7.07 -0.17
CA VAL A 48 20.80 6.04 -0.86
C VAL A 48 20.39 4.68 -0.31
N GLN A 49 20.20 3.69 -1.18
CA GLN A 49 19.86 2.34 -0.75
C GLN A 49 20.96 1.73 0.12
N GLY A 50 20.58 1.17 1.26
CA GLY A 50 21.50 0.54 2.20
C GLY A 50 22.37 1.53 2.99
N GLN A 51 22.03 2.82 2.98
CA GLN A 51 22.75 3.82 3.79
C GLN A 51 22.64 3.51 5.28
N ALA A 52 23.67 3.87 6.05
CA ALA A 52 23.58 3.84 7.51
C ALA A 52 22.77 5.04 7.99
N GLY A 53 21.68 4.78 8.71
CA GLY A 53 20.85 5.81 9.32
C GLY A 53 21.40 6.23 10.68
N THR A 54 20.83 7.30 11.25
CA THR A 54 21.14 7.75 12.62
C THR A 54 20.72 6.71 13.67
N LYS A 55 19.64 5.97 13.40
CA LYS A 55 19.09 4.97 14.32
C LYS A 55 19.33 3.52 13.87
N PHE A 56 19.39 3.28 12.57
CA PHE A 56 19.43 1.94 11.99
C PHE A 56 20.73 1.70 11.23
N LYS A 57 21.24 0.47 11.26
CA LYS A 57 22.52 0.15 10.61
C LYS A 57 22.42 0.21 9.08
N ARG A 58 21.24 -0.09 8.52
CA ARG A 58 20.93 0.02 7.10
C ARG A 58 19.49 0.48 6.90
N GLU A 59 19.30 1.35 5.92
CA GLU A 59 18.01 1.86 5.50
C GLU A 59 17.79 1.51 4.03
N TYR A 60 16.65 0.87 3.76
CA TYR A 60 16.22 0.51 2.41
C TYR A 60 14.90 1.20 2.09
N PHE A 61 14.70 1.53 0.81
CA PHE A 61 13.55 2.29 0.34
C PHE A 61 12.82 1.48 -0.72
N TYR A 62 11.54 1.25 -0.50
CA TYR A 62 10.69 0.42 -1.34
C TYR A 62 9.46 1.16 -1.83
N MET A 63 8.94 0.68 -2.95
CA MET A 63 7.67 1.09 -3.51
C MET A 63 6.77 -0.13 -3.72
N VAL A 64 5.51 0.00 -3.28
CA VAL A 64 4.44 -0.97 -3.58
C VAL A 64 3.53 -0.35 -4.63
N ASP A 65 3.36 -1.05 -5.75
CA ASP A 65 2.45 -0.57 -6.79
C ASP A 65 0.99 -0.89 -6.49
N HIS A 66 0.09 -0.38 -7.33
CA HIS A 66 -1.35 -0.66 -7.26
C HIS A 66 -1.72 -2.14 -7.49
N GLN A 67 -0.82 -2.97 -8.02
CA GLN A 67 -1.02 -4.41 -8.18
C GLN A 67 -0.51 -5.21 -6.97
N GLY A 68 0.07 -4.55 -5.96
CA GLY A 68 0.63 -5.18 -4.77
C GLY A 68 2.04 -5.75 -4.95
N MET A 69 2.72 -5.43 -6.05
CA MET A 69 4.11 -5.83 -6.30
C MET A 69 5.08 -4.91 -5.56
N LEU A 70 6.14 -5.51 -5.02
CA LEU A 70 7.17 -4.81 -4.26
C LEU A 70 8.41 -4.55 -5.13
N PHE A 71 8.92 -3.33 -5.10
CA PHE A 71 10.11 -2.88 -5.84
C PHE A 71 11.05 -2.09 -4.93
N LEU A 72 12.33 -2.05 -5.29
CA LEU A 72 13.23 -1.00 -4.79
C LEU A 72 12.79 0.35 -5.36
N ASP A 73 12.84 1.39 -4.54
CA ASP A 73 12.29 2.68 -4.89
C ASP A 73 13.02 3.36 -6.05
N ASP A 74 14.35 3.25 -6.05
CA ASP A 74 15.28 3.77 -7.04
C ASP A 74 15.43 2.88 -8.29
N ALA A 75 14.75 1.73 -8.34
CA ALA A 75 14.75 0.88 -9.51
C ALA A 75 14.29 1.65 -10.76
N ARG A 76 15.16 1.70 -11.79
CA ARG A 76 14.91 2.43 -13.06
C ARG A 76 13.69 1.91 -13.80
N MET A 77 13.49 0.59 -13.78
CA MET A 77 12.35 -0.09 -14.38
C MET A 77 11.60 -0.82 -13.28
N LYS A 78 10.28 -0.65 -13.21
CA LYS A 78 9.39 -1.36 -12.29
C LYS A 78 8.41 -2.17 -13.13
N ASN A 79 8.72 -3.46 -13.27
CA ASN A 79 8.02 -4.41 -14.12
C ASN A 79 8.09 -5.82 -13.51
N PHE A 80 7.44 -6.80 -14.14
CA PHE A 80 7.39 -8.17 -13.61
C PHE A 80 8.75 -8.85 -13.45
N THR A 81 9.83 -8.38 -14.09
CA THR A 81 11.18 -8.97 -13.91
C THR A 81 11.97 -8.34 -12.77
N SER A 82 11.61 -7.13 -12.34
CA SER A 82 12.30 -6.36 -11.29
C SER A 82 11.60 -6.41 -9.93
N CYS A 83 10.37 -6.93 -9.85
CA CYS A 83 9.68 -7.08 -8.57
C CYS A 83 10.29 -8.22 -7.72
N PHE A 84 10.17 -8.08 -6.40
CA PHE A 84 10.47 -9.17 -5.49
C PHE A 84 9.39 -10.24 -5.58
N LYS A 85 9.80 -11.51 -5.68
CA LYS A 85 8.91 -12.67 -5.83
C LYS A 85 9.08 -13.74 -4.76
N GLU A 86 10.10 -13.62 -3.92
CA GLU A 86 10.39 -14.65 -2.93
C GLU A 86 9.33 -14.63 -1.82
N HIS A 87 8.47 -15.64 -1.76
CA HIS A 87 7.35 -15.67 -0.82
C HIS A 87 7.78 -15.55 0.65
N LYS A 88 8.94 -16.11 1.04
CA LYS A 88 9.46 -15.99 2.42
C LYS A 88 9.79 -14.55 2.77
N PHE A 89 10.47 -13.85 1.86
CA PHE A 89 10.78 -12.44 2.00
C PHE A 89 9.52 -11.58 2.01
N LEU A 90 8.61 -11.76 1.05
CA LEU A 90 7.36 -11.00 0.97
C LEU A 90 6.50 -11.19 2.23
N HIS A 91 6.37 -12.42 2.70
CA HIS A 91 5.70 -12.70 3.98
C HIS A 91 6.35 -11.95 5.14
N PHE A 92 7.67 -12.07 5.31
CA PHE A 92 8.41 -11.34 6.34
C PHE A 92 8.19 -9.82 6.24
N PHE A 93 8.22 -9.28 5.03
CA PHE A 93 8.12 -7.86 4.76
C PHE A 93 6.74 -7.32 5.08
N PHE A 94 5.68 -7.89 4.48
CA PHE A 94 4.32 -7.38 4.58
C PHE A 94 3.67 -7.64 5.95
N THR A 95 4.03 -8.71 6.66
CA THR A 95 3.53 -8.96 8.03
C THR A 95 3.97 -7.92 9.05
N ARG A 96 5.04 -7.16 8.76
CA ARG A 96 5.59 -6.12 9.65
C ARG A 96 5.31 -4.70 9.16
N VAL A 97 4.56 -4.54 8.07
CA VAL A 97 4.19 -3.23 7.57
C VAL A 97 3.34 -2.51 8.60
N ARG A 98 3.72 -1.27 8.91
CA ARG A 98 3.01 -0.36 9.82
C ARG A 98 3.23 1.08 9.40
N LEU A 99 2.45 2.01 9.96
CA LEU A 99 2.66 3.44 9.72
C LEU A 99 4.06 3.88 10.15
N ASN A 100 4.63 4.78 9.36
CA ASN A 100 5.91 5.38 9.65
C ASN A 100 5.77 6.46 10.73
N ASN A 101 6.11 6.08 11.96
CA ASN A 101 6.21 7.00 13.10
C ASN A 101 7.66 7.16 13.56
N THR A 102 8.66 6.97 12.68
CA THR A 102 10.07 6.93 13.10
C THR A 102 10.70 8.31 13.31
N GLY A 103 10.04 9.38 12.87
CA GLY A 103 10.62 10.72 12.77
C GLY A 103 11.29 11.00 11.42
N PHE A 104 11.52 9.99 10.59
CA PHE A 104 12.28 10.11 9.34
C PHE A 104 11.40 9.81 8.13
N TYR A 105 11.54 10.64 7.08
CA TYR A 105 10.95 10.40 5.75
C TYR A 105 9.42 10.24 5.68
N GLN A 106 8.67 10.54 6.74
CA GLN A 106 7.23 10.24 6.87
C GLN A 106 6.38 10.82 5.74
N ASP A 107 6.70 12.05 5.29
CA ASP A 107 5.99 12.75 4.22
C ASP A 107 6.03 12.00 2.87
N VAL A 108 7.09 11.21 2.63
CA VAL A 108 7.32 10.54 1.35
C VAL A 108 7.16 9.03 1.47
N PHE A 109 7.51 8.47 2.64
CA PHE A 109 7.43 7.05 2.96
C PHE A 109 6.50 6.88 4.18
N PRO A 110 5.18 6.85 3.97
CA PRO A 110 4.20 6.82 5.05
C PRO A 110 4.15 5.47 5.80
N TYR A 111 4.80 4.43 5.29
CA TYR A 111 4.85 3.12 5.92
C TYR A 111 6.29 2.64 6.12
N VAL A 112 6.48 1.70 7.04
CA VAL A 112 7.75 1.04 7.31
C VAL A 112 7.54 -0.46 7.54
N SER A 113 8.58 -1.26 7.24
CA SER A 113 8.68 -2.66 7.64
C SER A 113 10.00 -2.90 8.36
N PRO A 114 10.02 -2.96 9.71
CA PRO A 114 11.25 -3.18 10.47
C PRO A 114 11.85 -4.58 10.25
N CYS A 115 13.17 -4.65 10.10
CA CYS A 115 13.92 -5.89 9.88
C CYS A 115 15.15 -5.97 10.79
N GLY A 116 14.93 -6.24 12.08
CA GLY A 116 16.02 -6.30 13.07
C GLY A 116 16.75 -4.96 13.20
N VAL A 117 18.01 -4.91 12.75
CA VAL A 117 18.84 -3.68 12.75
C VAL A 117 18.65 -2.82 11.49
N GLU A 118 17.85 -3.29 10.54
CA GLU A 118 17.56 -2.65 9.27
C GLU A 118 16.15 -2.06 9.28
N MET A 119 15.98 -0.94 8.59
CA MET A 119 14.68 -0.29 8.42
C MET A 119 14.32 -0.20 6.94
N ASN A 120 13.14 -0.70 6.61
CA ASN A 120 12.59 -0.58 5.27
C ASN A 120 11.53 0.53 5.27
N TYR A 121 11.78 1.62 4.55
CA TYR A 121 10.83 2.71 4.31
C TYR A 121 10.02 2.42 3.05
N ILE A 122 8.71 2.66 3.10
CA ILE A 122 7.78 2.19 2.08
C ILE A 122 6.86 3.32 1.67
N ARG A 123 6.79 3.53 0.35
CA ARG A 123 5.72 4.31 -0.28
C ARG A 123 4.85 3.40 -1.14
N CYS A 124 3.65 3.87 -1.45
CA CYS A 124 2.67 3.09 -2.19
C CYS A 124 2.00 3.98 -3.25
N ASP A 125 1.55 3.39 -4.35
CA ASP A 125 0.68 4.09 -5.30
C ASP A 125 -0.69 4.41 -4.69
N ASP A 126 -1.22 3.50 -3.86
CA ASP A 126 -2.50 3.65 -3.13
C ASP A 126 -2.38 3.15 -1.69
N VAL A 127 -2.42 1.83 -1.48
CA VAL A 127 -2.31 1.17 -0.17
C VAL A 127 -1.23 0.08 -0.18
N PRO A 128 -0.59 -0.22 0.97
CA PRO A 128 0.49 -1.19 1.02
C PRO A 128 0.01 -2.65 0.92
N ILE A 129 -1.24 -2.93 1.30
CA ILE A 129 -1.82 -4.27 1.26
C ILE A 129 -2.84 -4.33 0.12
N VAL A 130 -2.57 -5.20 -0.85
CA VAL A 130 -3.41 -5.37 -2.04
C VAL A 130 -3.81 -6.83 -2.15
N PHE A 131 -5.12 -7.11 -2.08
CA PHE A 131 -5.66 -8.44 -2.30
C PHE A 131 -5.61 -8.78 -3.80
N THR A 132 -4.95 -9.89 -4.13
CA THR A 132 -4.64 -10.25 -5.52
C THR A 132 -5.44 -11.45 -6.01
N GLN A 133 -5.89 -12.31 -5.10
CA GLN A 133 -6.62 -13.52 -5.45
C GLN A 133 -7.67 -13.84 -4.39
N LEU A 134 -8.87 -14.19 -4.86
CA LEU A 134 -9.95 -14.74 -4.05
C LEU A 134 -10.04 -16.25 -4.33
N LEU A 135 -10.07 -17.05 -3.27
CA LEU A 135 -10.37 -18.48 -3.29
C LEU A 135 -11.74 -18.68 -2.60
N PRO A 136 -12.85 -18.67 -3.36
CA PRO A 136 -14.19 -18.67 -2.78
C PRO A 136 -14.51 -19.94 -1.98
N GLU A 137 -14.11 -21.09 -2.50
CA GLU A 137 -14.38 -22.40 -1.89
C GLU A 137 -13.75 -22.55 -0.50
N GLU A 138 -12.61 -21.89 -0.30
CA GLU A 138 -11.88 -21.90 0.98
C GLU A 138 -12.16 -20.68 1.86
N ASN A 139 -12.97 -19.72 1.37
CA ASN A 139 -13.15 -18.41 1.99
C ASN A 139 -11.80 -17.75 2.36
N VAL A 140 -10.88 -17.72 1.39
CA VAL A 140 -9.52 -17.20 1.53
C VAL A 140 -9.28 -16.04 0.55
N LEU A 141 -8.71 -14.94 1.04
CA LEU A 141 -8.13 -13.88 0.22
C LEU A 141 -6.60 -13.92 0.33
N LEU A 142 -5.91 -14.01 -0.80
CA LEU A 142 -4.46 -13.88 -0.87
C LEU A 142 -4.07 -12.43 -1.18
N HIS A 143 -2.93 -11.98 -0.68
CA HIS A 143 -2.47 -10.62 -0.89
C HIS A 143 -0.96 -10.50 -1.15
N ASN A 144 -0.57 -9.41 -1.81
CA ASN A 144 0.82 -9.01 -2.07
C ASN A 144 1.72 -10.11 -2.65
N HIS A 145 1.15 -11.00 -3.49
CA HIS A 145 1.89 -12.01 -4.26
C HIS A 145 2.79 -12.97 -3.45
N ALA A 146 2.52 -13.19 -2.16
CA ALA A 146 3.30 -14.15 -1.34
C ALA A 146 2.68 -15.56 -1.27
N GLY A 147 1.72 -15.85 -2.16
CA GLY A 147 0.96 -17.09 -2.16
C GLY A 147 0.23 -17.34 -0.84
N THR A 148 0.16 -18.61 -0.40
CA THR A 148 -0.54 -19.03 0.82
C THR A 148 0.06 -18.51 2.13
N LYS A 149 1.22 -17.83 2.08
CA LYS A 149 1.83 -17.23 3.28
C LYS A 149 1.13 -15.96 3.72
N LEU A 150 0.57 -15.20 2.78
CA LEU A 150 -0.17 -13.96 3.05
C LEU A 150 -1.62 -14.16 2.65
N GLN A 151 -2.40 -14.64 3.60
CA GLN A 151 -3.79 -15.01 3.40
C GLN A 151 -4.67 -14.52 4.56
N VAL A 152 -5.88 -14.09 4.23
CA VAL A 152 -6.95 -13.78 5.18
C VAL A 152 -8.04 -14.82 5.00
N ARG A 153 -8.40 -15.51 6.09
CA ARG A 153 -9.44 -16.53 6.12
C ARG A 153 -10.71 -16.01 6.76
N ASN A 154 -11.84 -16.65 6.45
CA ASN A 154 -13.12 -16.44 7.11
C ASN A 154 -13.56 -14.96 7.08
N PHE A 155 -13.31 -14.28 5.95
CA PHE A 155 -13.71 -12.89 5.80
C PHE A 155 -15.23 -12.83 5.54
N HIS A 156 -15.84 -11.74 6.00
CA HIS A 156 -17.26 -11.49 5.78
C HIS A 156 -17.38 -10.18 4.99
N ILE A 157 -17.87 -10.28 3.75
CA ILE A 157 -18.17 -9.10 2.95
C ILE A 157 -19.52 -8.57 3.43
N ARG A 158 -19.51 -7.48 4.20
CA ARG A 158 -20.74 -6.74 4.49
C ARG A 158 -21.05 -5.85 3.28
N LEU A 159 -21.95 -6.31 2.43
CA LEU A 159 -22.56 -5.45 1.44
C LEU A 159 -23.43 -4.44 2.19
N THR A 160 -23.09 -3.17 2.11
CA THR A 160 -24.01 -2.12 2.59
C THR A 160 -25.13 -2.01 1.54
N PRO A 161 -26.41 -2.15 1.92
CA PRO A 161 -27.50 -1.96 0.98
C PRO A 161 -27.43 -0.53 0.43
N THR A 162 -27.50 -0.44 -0.90
CA THR A 162 -27.43 0.79 -1.70
C THR A 162 -28.58 1.73 -1.44
#